data_AF-A0A396PDS1-F1
#
_entry.id   AF-A0A396PDS1-F1
#
_cell.length_a   1.000
_cell.length_b   1.000
_cell.length_c   1.000
_cell.angle_alpha   90.00
_cell.angle_beta   90.00
_cell.angle_gamma   90.00
#
_symmetry.space_group_name_H-M   'P 1'
#
loop_
_entity.id
_entity.type
_entity.pdbx_description
1 polymer ?
#
loop_
_entity_poly.entity_id
_entity_poly.type
_entity_poly.pdbx_seq_one_letter_code
_entity_poly.pdbx_strand_id
1 'polypeptide(L)'
;MKKLKIKRSIPIILAGIGTVGVIATTVMTAKATIKATELIEKAEAEKDEKLTTIETIKTIAPVCIPTIAVGVATIGCVIGSAILSRKQQAALIGAYNFLDQSYKSYRRKLIEMYGKDTHDKIVEAIAAEKAQPTYIHANTLLSDCTQYLEEDYSEPRLFYDTYCGRYFEAPLEQVLMAEYHLNRNYVLRGYAVLNEFYDFLGLENTDYGADLGWIADGDDGIFWIDFNHRKVVMDDGLECYIIECMYEPGIEWQDYYL
;
A
#
# COMPACT_ATOMS: atom_id res chain seq x y z
N MET A 1 4.32 15.25 1.45
CA MET A 1 4.21 13.81 1.80
C MET A 1 3.01 13.40 2.65
N LYS A 2 2.63 14.10 3.76
CA LYS A 2 1.47 13.72 4.61
C LYS A 2 0.17 13.42 3.83
N LYS A 3 -0.19 14.25 2.84
CA LYS A 3 -1.43 14.10 2.05
C LYS A 3 -1.53 12.80 1.25
N LEU A 4 -0.40 12.23 0.80
CA LEU A 4 -0.40 11.03 -0.05
C LEU A 4 -0.50 9.74 0.78
N LYS A 5 0.27 9.64 1.88
CA LYS A 5 0.16 8.54 2.86
C LYS A 5 -1.24 8.49 3.47
N ILE A 6 -1.82 9.66 3.81
CA ILE A 6 -3.21 9.76 4.26
C ILE A 6 -4.15 9.16 3.21
N LYS A 7 -4.06 9.56 1.94
CA LYS A 7 -4.97 9.05 0.89
C LYS A 7 -4.98 7.53 0.70
N ARG A 8 -3.83 6.85 0.82
CA ARG A 8 -3.75 5.39 0.71
C ARG A 8 -4.35 4.70 1.95
N SER A 9 -4.12 5.23 3.15
CA SER A 9 -4.60 4.63 4.40
C SER A 9 -6.02 5.07 4.82
N ILE A 10 -6.63 6.05 4.14
CA ILE A 10 -7.99 6.54 4.42
C ILE A 10 -9.04 5.42 4.52
N PRO A 11 -9.12 4.41 3.62
CA PRO A 11 -10.13 3.37 3.73
C PRO A 11 -9.98 2.56 5.02
N ILE A 12 -8.75 2.27 5.43
CA ILE A 12 -8.42 1.52 6.66
C ILE A 12 -8.78 2.35 7.90
N ILE A 13 -8.45 3.64 7.89
CA ILE A 13 -8.78 4.58 8.98
C ILE A 13 -10.30 4.73 9.13
N LEU A 14 -11.03 4.91 8.03
CA LEU A 14 -12.49 4.99 8.02
C LEU A 14 -13.14 3.68 8.49
N ALA A 15 -12.57 2.53 8.12
CA ALA A 15 -13.01 1.24 8.62
C ALA A 15 -12.83 1.16 10.14
N GLY A 16 -11.64 1.47 10.66
CA GLY A 16 -11.34 1.45 12.09
C GLY A 16 -12.23 2.39 12.91
N ILE A 17 -12.40 3.65 12.45
CA ILE A 17 -13.31 4.61 13.07
C ILE A 17 -14.75 4.09 13.03
N GLY A 18 -15.17 3.49 11.91
CA GLY A 18 -16.47 2.84 11.77
C GLY A 18 -16.69 1.75 12.80
N THR A 19 -15.75 0.83 12.97
CA THR A 19 -15.87 -0.29 13.93
C THR A 19 -15.99 0.21 15.37
N VAL A 20 -15.15 1.17 15.77
CA VAL A 20 -15.21 1.78 17.11
C VAL A 20 -16.52 2.57 17.28
N GLY A 21 -16.96 3.28 16.24
CA GLY A 21 -18.21 4.04 16.23
C GLY A 21 -19.45 3.17 16.45
N VAL A 22 -19.48 1.94 15.91
CA VAL A 22 -20.58 0.99 16.14
C VAL A 22 -20.66 0.58 17.61
N ILE A 23 -19.52 0.28 18.23
CA ILE A 23 -19.45 -0.10 19.64
C ILE A 23 -19.92 1.08 20.51
N ALA A 24 -19.41 2.29 20.24
CA ALA A 24 -19.81 3.49 20.96
C ALA A 24 -21.30 3.80 20.82
N THR A 25 -21.87 3.66 19.62
CA THR A 25 -23.29 3.89 19.35
C THR A 25 -24.17 2.92 20.14
N THR A 26 -23.76 1.65 20.24
CA THR A 26 -24.48 0.63 21.04
C THR A 26 -24.55 1.03 22.52
N VAL A 27 -23.42 1.44 23.09
CA VAL A 27 -23.34 1.87 24.50
C VAL A 27 -24.14 3.16 24.74
N MET A 28 -24.03 4.14 23.83
CA MET A 28 -24.78 5.39 23.91
C MET A 28 -26.28 5.16 23.80
N THR A 29 -26.72 4.23 22.94
CA THR A 29 -28.14 3.86 22.81
C THR A 29 -28.66 3.28 24.12
N ALA A 30 -27.95 2.32 24.72
CA ALA A 30 -28.36 1.73 25.99
C ALA A 30 -28.50 2.80 27.10
N LYS A 31 -27.53 3.71 27.21
CA LYS A 31 -27.58 4.83 28.18
C LYS A 31 -28.69 5.83 27.87
N ALA A 32 -28.91 6.14 26.59
CA ALA A 32 -29.95 7.06 26.15
C ALA A 32 -31.35 6.49 26.46
N THR A 33 -31.56 5.19 26.26
CA THR A 33 -32.83 4.53 26.60
C THR A 33 -33.14 4.64 28.09
N ILE A 34 -32.16 4.37 28.97
CA ILE A 34 -32.34 4.49 30.44
C ILE A 34 -32.68 5.93 30.83
N LYS A 35 -31.92 6.91 30.31
CA LYS A 35 -32.21 8.33 30.57
C LYS A 35 -33.55 8.79 30.02
N ALA A 36 -33.95 8.26 28.86
CA ALA A 36 -35.23 8.59 28.24
C ALA A 36 -36.39 8.10 29.11
N THR A 37 -36.32 6.89 29.66
CA THR A 37 -37.33 6.37 30.60
C THR A 37 -37.39 7.21 31.88
N GLU A 38 -36.25 7.57 32.47
CA GLU A 38 -36.20 8.42 33.67
C GLU A 38 -36.79 9.83 33.43
N LEU A 39 -36.56 10.41 32.26
CA LEU A 39 -37.10 11.74 31.90
C LEU A 39 -38.61 11.70 31.64
N ILE A 40 -39.11 10.61 31.04
CA ILE A 40 -40.55 10.40 30.86
C ILE A 40 -41.23 10.27 32.22
N GLU A 41 -40.71 9.40 33.10
CA GLU A 41 -41.28 9.19 34.45
C GLU A 41 -41.32 10.49 35.26
N LYS A 42 -40.24 11.30 35.24
CA LYS A 42 -40.22 12.60 35.91
C LYS A 42 -41.26 13.57 35.34
N ALA A 43 -41.35 13.69 34.03
CA ALA A 43 -42.27 14.63 33.39
C ALA A 43 -43.74 14.20 33.54
N GLU A 44 -44.04 12.89 33.62
CA GLU A 44 -45.38 12.40 33.98
C GLU A 44 -45.71 12.66 35.46
N ALA A 45 -44.75 12.49 36.36
CA ALA A 45 -44.93 12.76 37.79
C ALA A 45 -45.12 14.25 38.10
N GLU A 46 -44.43 15.15 37.39
CA GLU A 46 -44.61 16.60 37.54
C GLU A 46 -45.95 17.11 37.00
N LYS A 47 -46.50 16.42 35.99
CA LYS A 47 -47.75 16.80 35.32
C LYS A 47 -48.99 16.09 35.90
N ASP A 48 -48.79 15.07 36.73
CA ASP A 48 -49.83 14.19 37.31
C ASP A 48 -50.74 13.52 36.26
N GLU A 49 -50.26 13.43 35.01
CA GLU A 49 -50.92 12.82 33.87
C GLU A 49 -49.88 12.22 32.92
N LYS A 50 -50.29 11.22 32.13
CA LYS A 50 -49.45 10.63 31.09
C LYS A 50 -49.11 11.66 30.01
N LEU A 51 -47.86 11.65 29.55
CA LEU A 51 -47.41 12.55 28.48
C LEU A 51 -48.10 12.19 27.17
N THR A 52 -48.48 13.23 26.41
CA THR A 52 -48.92 13.01 25.02
C THR A 52 -47.72 12.66 24.14
N THR A 53 -47.96 11.97 23.03
CA THR A 53 -46.89 11.45 22.15
C THR A 53 -45.91 12.53 21.68
N ILE A 54 -46.39 13.75 21.45
CA ILE A 54 -45.56 14.91 21.04
C ILE A 54 -44.69 15.39 22.20
N GLU A 55 -45.22 15.40 23.43
CA GLU A 55 -44.48 15.80 24.62
C GLU A 55 -43.42 14.75 24.98
N THR A 56 -43.74 13.46 24.89
CA THR A 56 -42.77 12.37 25.04
C THR A 56 -41.59 12.54 24.08
N ILE A 57 -41.86 12.82 22.80
CA ILE A 57 -40.83 13.05 21.78
C ILE A 57 -39.96 14.26 22.14
N LYS A 58 -40.58 15.39 22.54
CA LYS A 58 -39.82 16.59 22.95
C LYS A 58 -38.91 16.32 24.15
N THR A 59 -39.39 15.52 25.11
CA THR A 59 -38.64 15.18 26.33
C THR A 59 -37.42 14.30 26.03
N ILE A 60 -37.56 13.30 25.15
CA ILE A 60 -36.47 12.35 24.85
C ILE A 60 -35.54 12.82 23.73
N ALA A 61 -36.01 13.71 22.84
CA ALA A 61 -35.25 14.24 21.71
C ALA A 61 -33.82 14.69 22.07
N PRO A 62 -33.57 15.53 23.09
CA PRO A 62 -32.22 15.98 23.40
C PRO A 62 -31.27 14.85 23.82
N VAL A 63 -31.79 13.74 24.35
CA VAL A 63 -30.99 12.57 24.75
C VAL A 63 -30.70 11.65 23.55
N CYS A 64 -31.63 11.57 22.59
CA CYS A 64 -31.49 10.71 21.41
C CYS A 64 -30.67 11.36 20.27
N ILE A 65 -30.70 12.68 20.12
CA ILE A 65 -30.02 13.42 19.04
C ILE A 65 -28.52 13.07 18.93
N PRO A 66 -27.71 13.08 20.02
CA PRO A 66 -26.29 12.75 19.94
C PRO A 66 -26.03 11.33 19.45
N THR A 67 -26.81 10.36 19.94
CA THR A 67 -26.69 8.95 19.55
C THR A 67 -27.03 8.74 18.08
N ILE A 68 -28.08 9.39 17.58
CA ILE A 68 -28.47 9.34 16.17
C ILE A 68 -27.37 9.96 15.29
N ALA A 69 -26.81 11.10 15.69
CA ALA A 69 -25.74 11.75 14.94
C ALA A 69 -24.48 10.88 14.82
N VAL A 70 -24.05 10.24 15.91
CA VAL A 70 -22.91 9.31 15.91
C VAL A 70 -23.20 8.08 15.04
N GLY A 71 -24.42 7.54 15.10
CA GLY A 71 -24.84 6.42 14.26
C GLY A 71 -24.77 6.74 12.76
N VAL A 72 -25.31 7.89 12.35
CA VAL A 72 -25.27 8.34 10.95
C VAL A 72 -23.83 8.55 10.46
N ALA A 73 -22.98 9.18 11.27
CA ALA A 73 -21.57 9.38 10.93
C ALA A 73 -20.82 8.05 10.77
N THR A 74 -21.10 7.08 11.65
CA THR A 74 -20.51 5.74 11.62
C THR A 74 -20.87 5.01 10.33
N ILE A 75 -22.14 5.02 9.93
CA ILE A 75 -22.61 4.42 8.68
C ILE A 75 -21.89 5.06 7.48
N GLY A 76 -21.75 6.38 7.47
CA GLY A 76 -20.98 7.10 6.46
C GLY A 76 -19.52 6.65 6.38
N CYS A 77 -18.88 6.40 7.52
CA CYS A 77 -17.50 5.92 7.57
C CYS A 77 -17.36 4.52 6.96
N VAL A 78 -18.28 3.60 7.29
CA VAL A 78 -18.27 2.22 6.78
C VAL A 78 -18.51 2.19 5.26
N ILE A 79 -19.54 2.90 4.77
CA ILE A 79 -19.85 2.95 3.35
C ILE A 79 -18.73 3.66 2.57
N GLY A 80 -18.19 4.75 3.12
CA GLY A 80 -17.09 5.50 2.54
C GLY A 80 -15.82 4.65 2.40
N SER A 81 -15.50 3.84 3.41
CA SER A 81 -14.40 2.87 3.35
C SER A 81 -14.60 1.86 2.22
N ALA A 82 -15.78 1.25 2.13
CA ALA A 82 -16.08 0.24 1.11
C ALA A 82 -15.98 0.80 -0.33
N ILE A 83 -16.53 2.00 -0.57
CA ILE A 83 -16.47 2.65 -1.89
C ILE A 83 -15.03 3.01 -2.27
N LEU A 84 -14.25 3.54 -1.32
CA LEU A 84 -12.89 3.97 -1.60
C LEU A 84 -11.96 2.77 -1.85
N SER A 85 -12.08 1.70 -1.06
CA SER A 85 -11.35 0.44 -1.28
C SER A 85 -11.64 -0.14 -2.66
N ARG A 86 -12.92 -0.15 -3.07
CA ARG A 86 -13.32 -0.66 -4.39
C ARG A 86 -12.75 0.18 -5.55
N LYS A 87 -12.69 1.52 -5.39
CA LYS A 87 -12.05 2.40 -6.39
C LYS A 87 -10.55 2.15 -6.50
N GLN A 88 -9.85 1.94 -5.40
CA GLN A 88 -8.42 1.63 -5.41
C GLN A 88 -8.15 0.28 -6.09
N GLN A 89 -8.93 -0.75 -5.75
CA GLN A 89 -8.82 -2.07 -6.39
C GLN A 89 -9.15 -2.02 -7.89
N ALA A 90 -10.21 -1.31 -8.28
CA ALA A 90 -10.61 -1.16 -9.69
C ALA A 90 -9.59 -0.34 -10.50
N ALA A 91 -8.97 0.67 -9.91
CA ALA A 91 -7.90 1.43 -10.56
C ALA A 91 -6.65 0.58 -10.78
N LEU A 92 -6.30 -0.30 -9.83
CA LEU A 92 -5.18 -1.23 -9.95
C LEU A 92 -5.42 -2.26 -11.06
N ILE A 93 -6.59 -2.92 -11.06
CA ILE A 93 -7.00 -3.86 -12.12
C ILE A 93 -7.11 -3.15 -13.47
N GLY A 94 -7.61 -1.91 -13.49
CA GLY A 94 -7.72 -1.11 -14.70
C GLY A 94 -6.37 -0.73 -15.29
N ALA A 95 -5.40 -0.34 -14.46
CA ALA A 95 -4.04 -0.05 -14.90
C ALA A 95 -3.35 -1.30 -15.48
N TYR A 96 -3.54 -2.45 -14.82
CA TYR A 96 -3.04 -3.74 -15.30
C TYR A 96 -3.67 -4.14 -16.65
N ASN A 97 -5.00 -4.08 -16.75
CA ASN A 97 -5.71 -4.41 -17.99
C ASN A 97 -5.35 -3.46 -19.13
N PHE A 98 -5.13 -2.17 -18.86
CA PHE A 98 -4.69 -1.22 -19.87
C PHE A 98 -3.27 -1.49 -20.36
N LEU A 99 -2.34 -1.82 -19.46
CA LEU A 99 -0.97 -2.19 -19.82
C LEU A 99 -0.93 -3.48 -20.65
N ASP A 100 -1.63 -4.52 -20.18
CA ASP A 100 -1.75 -5.78 -20.90
C ASP A 100 -2.37 -5.60 -22.29
N GLN A 101 -3.47 -4.84 -22.38
CA GLN A 101 -4.15 -4.57 -23.64
C GLN A 101 -3.28 -3.73 -24.58
N SER A 102 -2.62 -2.69 -24.09
CA SER A 102 -1.71 -1.85 -24.87
C SER A 102 -0.53 -2.67 -25.42
N TYR A 103 0.08 -3.50 -24.57
CA TYR A 103 1.20 -4.36 -24.94
C TYR A 103 0.80 -5.42 -25.97
N LYS A 104 -0.31 -6.13 -25.74
CA LYS A 104 -0.83 -7.13 -26.70
C LYS A 104 -1.23 -6.50 -28.02
N SER A 105 -1.85 -5.31 -28.00
CA SER A 105 -2.27 -4.60 -29.21
C SER A 105 -1.06 -4.08 -30.01
N TYR A 106 -0.05 -3.54 -29.31
CA TYR A 106 1.23 -3.12 -29.90
C TYR A 106 1.95 -4.30 -30.57
N ARG A 107 2.16 -5.41 -29.83
CA ARG A 107 2.78 -6.63 -30.38
C ARG A 107 2.02 -7.16 -31.59
N ARG A 108 0.70 -7.26 -31.49
CA ARG A 108 -0.15 -7.73 -32.59
C ARG A 108 -0.01 -6.85 -33.83
N LYS A 109 -0.02 -5.53 -33.68
CA LYS A 109 0.10 -4.61 -34.82
C LYS A 109 1.51 -4.63 -35.44
N LEU A 110 2.54 -4.84 -34.63
CA LEU A 110 3.91 -5.05 -35.09
C LEU A 110 4.04 -6.34 -35.93
N ILE A 111 3.48 -7.44 -35.44
CA ILE A 111 3.45 -8.72 -36.16
C ILE A 111 2.64 -8.59 -37.46
N GLU A 112 1.52 -7.89 -37.42
CA GLU A 112 0.65 -7.66 -38.59
C GLU A 112 1.36 -6.82 -39.67
N MET A 113 2.11 -5.78 -39.29
CA MET A 113 2.78 -4.88 -40.23
C MET A 113 4.13 -5.41 -40.75
N TYR A 114 4.89 -6.12 -39.91
CA TYR A 114 6.28 -6.46 -40.19
C TYR A 114 6.59 -7.96 -40.16
N GLY A 115 5.59 -8.79 -39.86
CA GLY A 115 5.73 -10.25 -39.76
C GLY A 115 6.37 -10.69 -38.45
N LYS A 116 6.18 -11.96 -38.12
CA LYS A 116 6.63 -12.55 -36.85
C LYS A 116 8.16 -12.53 -36.70
N ASP A 117 8.91 -12.88 -37.75
CA ASP A 117 10.37 -12.88 -37.72
C ASP A 117 10.97 -11.51 -37.41
N THR A 118 10.38 -10.43 -37.94
CA THR A 118 10.85 -9.06 -37.67
C THR A 118 10.43 -8.61 -36.28
N HIS A 119 9.23 -8.99 -35.82
CA HIS A 119 8.81 -8.78 -34.44
C HIS A 119 9.78 -9.46 -33.46
N ASP A 120 10.13 -10.73 -33.69
CA ASP A 120 11.02 -11.50 -32.83
C ASP A 120 12.42 -10.86 -32.80
N LYS A 121 12.95 -10.45 -33.96
CA LYS A 121 14.21 -9.69 -34.04
C LYS A 121 14.16 -8.32 -33.36
N ILE A 122 13.03 -7.62 -33.41
CA ILE A 122 12.83 -6.34 -32.70
C ILE A 122 12.71 -6.59 -31.20
N VAL A 123 12.05 -7.65 -30.76
CA VAL A 123 11.98 -8.03 -29.34
C VAL A 123 13.36 -8.44 -28.84
N GLU A 124 14.13 -9.21 -29.62
CA GLU A 124 15.52 -9.56 -29.33
C GLU A 124 16.41 -8.31 -29.32
N ALA A 125 16.24 -7.39 -30.27
CA ALA A 125 17.00 -6.14 -30.31
C ALA A 125 16.62 -5.20 -29.16
N ILE A 126 15.34 -5.11 -28.77
CA ILE A 126 14.88 -4.36 -27.60
C ILE A 126 15.37 -5.02 -26.32
N ALA A 127 15.39 -6.35 -26.24
CA ALA A 127 16.00 -7.08 -25.13
C ALA A 127 17.51 -6.82 -25.07
N ALA A 128 18.19 -6.74 -26.21
CA ALA A 128 19.60 -6.40 -26.32
C ALA A 128 19.91 -4.90 -26.10
N GLU A 129 18.95 -4.00 -26.37
CA GLU A 129 19.06 -2.54 -26.18
C GLU A 129 18.65 -2.11 -24.77
N LYS A 130 17.64 -2.78 -24.19
CA LYS A 130 17.31 -2.74 -22.75
C LYS A 130 18.30 -3.52 -21.90
N ALA A 131 19.09 -4.40 -22.49
CA ALA A 131 20.35 -4.84 -21.92
C ALA A 131 21.38 -3.71 -21.99
N GLN A 132 21.07 -2.56 -21.38
CA GLN A 132 22.08 -2.00 -20.51
C GLN A 132 22.09 -2.93 -19.32
N PRO A 133 23.12 -3.78 -19.17
CA PRO A 133 23.14 -4.67 -18.03
C PRO A 133 23.30 -3.79 -16.79
N THR A 134 22.21 -3.57 -16.07
CA THR A 134 22.25 -3.11 -14.68
C THR A 134 22.75 -4.30 -13.87
N TYR A 135 24.02 -4.67 -14.05
CA TYR A 135 24.65 -5.63 -13.16
C TYR A 135 24.78 -4.93 -11.81
N ILE A 136 24.17 -5.53 -10.80
CA ILE A 136 24.26 -5.05 -9.44
C ILE A 136 25.74 -5.20 -9.04
N HIS A 137 26.38 -4.08 -8.79
CA HIS A 137 27.76 -3.99 -8.40
C HIS A 137 27.89 -3.11 -7.16
N ALA A 138 28.83 -3.45 -6.31
CA ALA A 138 29.25 -2.61 -5.21
C ALA A 138 30.50 -1.85 -5.62
N ASN A 139 30.42 -0.53 -5.63
CA ASN A 139 31.59 0.32 -5.81
C ASN A 139 32.43 0.31 -4.51
N THR A 140 33.73 0.04 -4.64
CA THR A 140 34.70 0.18 -3.55
C THR A 140 35.75 1.22 -3.95
N LEU A 141 36.52 1.72 -2.98
CA LEU A 141 37.60 2.70 -3.19
C LEU A 141 38.60 2.33 -4.30
N LEU A 142 38.71 1.05 -4.67
CA LEU A 142 39.72 0.54 -5.60
C LEU A 142 39.16 -0.24 -6.80
N SER A 143 37.89 -0.68 -6.76
CA SER A 143 37.27 -1.48 -7.83
C SER A 143 35.77 -1.62 -7.62
N ASP A 144 35.04 -1.94 -8.68
CA ASP A 144 33.70 -2.50 -8.55
C ASP A 144 33.78 -4.00 -8.24
N CYS A 145 32.94 -4.46 -7.31
CA CYS A 145 32.74 -5.86 -7.01
C CYS A 145 31.36 -6.28 -7.50
N THR A 146 31.31 -7.28 -8.38
CA THR A 146 30.05 -7.89 -8.84
C THR A 146 30.11 -9.39 -8.66
N GLN A 147 28.96 -10.00 -8.36
CA GLN A 147 28.78 -11.45 -8.35
C GLN A 147 28.05 -11.92 -9.62
N TYR A 148 27.93 -11.06 -10.63
CA TYR A 148 27.28 -11.36 -11.90
C TYR A 148 28.05 -12.45 -12.67
N LEU A 149 27.34 -13.52 -13.05
CA LEU A 149 27.76 -14.47 -14.07
C LEU A 149 26.81 -14.33 -15.27
N GLU A 150 27.33 -14.45 -16.50
CA GLU A 150 26.53 -14.25 -17.73
C GLU A 150 25.33 -15.21 -17.85
N GLU A 151 25.36 -16.34 -17.14
CA GLU A 151 24.35 -17.41 -17.18
C GLU A 151 23.47 -17.49 -15.91
N ASP A 152 23.62 -16.58 -14.94
CA ASP A 152 23.10 -16.75 -13.56
C ASP A 152 21.61 -16.41 -13.35
N TYR A 153 20.88 -16.03 -14.40
CA TYR A 153 19.51 -15.56 -14.27
C TYR A 153 18.48 -16.54 -14.84
N SER A 154 17.52 -16.89 -13.98
CA SER A 154 16.36 -17.68 -14.37
C SER A 154 15.33 -16.83 -15.14
N GLU A 155 14.33 -17.50 -15.72
CA GLU A 155 13.20 -16.83 -16.37
C GLU A 155 12.55 -15.79 -15.41
N PRO A 156 12.25 -14.57 -15.89
CA PRO A 156 11.66 -13.53 -15.07
C PRO A 156 10.36 -13.98 -14.39
N ARG A 157 10.21 -13.61 -13.12
CA ARG A 157 8.99 -13.79 -12.33
C ARG A 157 8.33 -12.44 -12.11
N LEU A 158 7.01 -12.46 -11.96
CA LEU A 158 6.26 -11.26 -11.61
C LEU A 158 6.41 -10.96 -10.13
N PHE A 159 6.87 -9.75 -9.83
CA PHE A 159 6.97 -9.20 -8.47
C PHE A 159 6.02 -8.02 -8.30
N TYR A 160 5.57 -7.81 -7.07
CA TYR A 160 4.87 -6.61 -6.64
C TYR A 160 5.62 -5.96 -5.48
N ASP A 161 6.11 -4.75 -5.71
CA ASP A 161 6.72 -3.93 -4.67
C ASP A 161 5.61 -3.16 -3.92
N THR A 162 5.45 -3.49 -2.65
CA THR A 162 4.46 -2.86 -1.76
C THR A 162 4.77 -1.39 -1.46
N TYR A 163 6.03 -0.95 -1.60
CA TYR A 163 6.48 0.39 -1.21
C TYR A 163 6.11 1.47 -2.21
N CYS A 164 6.38 1.26 -3.50
CA CYS A 164 5.86 2.14 -4.54
C CYS A 164 4.47 1.70 -5.06
N GLY A 165 4.09 0.45 -4.83
CA GLY A 165 2.83 -0.11 -5.30
C GLY A 165 2.86 -0.38 -6.81
N ARG A 166 3.96 -0.98 -7.30
CA ARG A 166 4.15 -1.30 -8.72
C ARG A 166 4.50 -2.77 -8.93
N TYR A 167 4.12 -3.26 -10.10
CA TYR A 167 4.54 -4.55 -10.59
C TYR A 167 5.80 -4.42 -11.44
N PHE A 168 6.66 -5.42 -11.39
CA PHE A 168 7.81 -5.54 -12.28
C PHE A 168 8.16 -7.01 -12.50
N GLU A 169 8.85 -7.31 -13.60
CA GLU A 169 9.36 -8.64 -13.90
C GLU A 169 10.87 -8.65 -13.73
N ALA A 170 11.38 -9.62 -12.98
CA ALA A 170 12.82 -9.82 -12.79
C ALA A 170 13.10 -11.31 -12.51
N PRO A 171 14.28 -11.83 -12.86
CA PRO A 171 14.78 -13.08 -12.30
C PRO A 171 14.85 -13.01 -10.76
N LEU A 172 14.55 -14.12 -10.08
CA LEU A 172 14.60 -14.15 -8.61
C LEU A 172 16.00 -13.78 -8.08
N GLU A 173 17.03 -14.25 -8.76
CA GLU A 173 18.42 -14.03 -8.39
C GLU A 173 18.79 -12.54 -8.45
N GLN A 174 18.20 -11.79 -9.39
CA GLN A 174 18.40 -10.34 -9.47
C GLN A 174 17.78 -9.62 -8.27
N VAL A 175 16.57 -10.03 -7.87
CA VAL A 175 15.89 -9.47 -6.69
C VAL A 175 16.69 -9.74 -5.42
N LEU A 176 17.15 -10.99 -5.21
CA LEU A 176 17.97 -11.35 -4.05
C LEU A 176 19.30 -10.58 -4.01
N MET A 177 19.92 -10.34 -5.17
CA MET A 177 21.13 -9.53 -5.26
C MET A 177 20.86 -8.06 -4.93
N ALA A 178 19.72 -7.50 -5.34
CA ALA A 178 19.35 -6.13 -4.99
C ALA A 178 19.18 -5.96 -3.48
N GLU A 179 18.52 -6.93 -2.83
CA GLU A 179 18.35 -6.97 -1.38
C GLU A 179 19.68 -7.08 -0.64
N TYR A 180 20.58 -7.95 -1.12
CA TYR A 180 21.92 -8.11 -0.56
C TYR A 180 22.75 -6.82 -0.66
N HIS A 181 22.79 -6.19 -1.85
CA HIS A 181 23.59 -4.99 -2.05
C HIS A 181 23.03 -3.78 -1.32
N LEU A 182 21.70 -3.67 -1.18
CA LEU A 182 21.06 -2.70 -0.30
C LEU A 182 21.52 -2.89 1.15
N ASN A 183 21.46 -4.13 1.65
CA ASN A 183 21.89 -4.46 3.02
C ASN A 183 23.39 -4.23 3.25
N ARG A 184 24.24 -4.53 2.27
CA ARG A 184 25.67 -4.22 2.33
C ARG A 184 25.88 -2.71 2.50
N ASN A 185 25.22 -1.89 1.69
CA ASN A 185 25.37 -0.44 1.76
C ASN A 185 24.77 0.10 3.06
N TYR A 186 23.64 -0.45 3.50
CA TYR A 186 23.01 -0.15 4.78
C TYR A 186 23.97 -0.34 5.96
N VAL A 187 24.59 -1.52 6.07
CA VAL A 187 25.52 -1.85 7.16
C VAL A 187 26.79 -1.01 7.12
N LEU A 188 27.36 -0.79 5.93
CA LEU A 188 28.63 -0.08 5.81
C LEU A 188 28.49 1.44 5.97
N ARG A 189 27.36 2.00 5.54
CA ARG A 189 27.10 3.45 5.53
C ARG A 189 26.30 3.91 6.75
N GLY A 190 25.60 3.00 7.44
CA GLY A 190 24.68 3.32 8.53
C GLY A 190 23.27 3.70 8.07
N TYR A 191 23.04 3.82 6.76
CA TYR A 191 21.71 4.06 6.17
C TYR A 191 21.62 3.58 4.72
N ALA A 192 20.41 3.33 4.25
CA ALA A 192 20.09 3.03 2.86
C ALA A 192 18.78 3.69 2.44
N VAL A 193 18.65 4.09 1.17
CA VAL A 193 17.44 4.77 0.68
C VAL A 193 16.68 3.90 -0.32
N LEU A 194 15.37 4.11 -0.40
CA LEU A 194 14.48 3.29 -1.22
C LEU A 194 14.82 3.35 -2.71
N ASN A 195 15.26 4.52 -3.20
CA ASN A 195 15.69 4.66 -4.59
C ASN A 195 16.93 3.83 -4.93
N GLU A 196 17.82 3.57 -3.97
CA GLU A 196 19.00 2.71 -4.18
C GLU A 196 18.59 1.26 -4.42
N PHE A 197 17.54 0.79 -3.74
CA PHE A 197 16.94 -0.52 -4.02
C PHE A 197 16.37 -0.58 -5.45
N TYR A 198 15.76 0.51 -5.92
CA TYR A 198 15.23 0.60 -7.28
C TYR A 198 16.31 0.66 -8.33
N ASP A 199 17.42 1.35 -8.07
CA ASP A 199 18.58 1.36 -8.95
C ASP A 199 19.13 -0.06 -9.15
N PHE A 200 19.24 -0.84 -8.06
CA PHE A 200 19.67 -2.23 -8.14
C PHE A 200 18.68 -3.12 -8.90
N LEU A 201 17.37 -2.87 -8.77
CA LEU A 201 16.35 -3.59 -9.54
C LEU A 201 16.23 -3.10 -10.99
N GLY A 202 16.96 -2.05 -11.39
CA GLY A 202 16.83 -1.42 -12.71
C GLY A 202 15.49 -0.73 -12.94
N LEU A 203 14.83 -0.27 -11.86
CA LEU A 203 13.54 0.38 -11.89
C LEU A 203 13.68 1.89 -11.81
N GLU A 204 12.75 2.62 -12.44
CA GLU A 204 12.72 4.08 -12.36
C GLU A 204 12.59 4.55 -10.90
N ASN A 205 13.38 5.54 -10.53
CA ASN A 205 13.34 6.16 -9.22
C ASN A 205 11.99 6.85 -8.99
N THR A 206 11.65 7.05 -7.73
CA THR A 206 10.48 7.83 -7.34
C THR A 206 10.92 9.17 -6.75
N ASP A 207 10.08 10.21 -6.92
CA ASP A 207 10.36 11.55 -6.39
C ASP A 207 10.61 11.55 -4.87
N TYR A 208 10.03 10.60 -4.15
CA TYR A 208 10.12 10.48 -2.69
C TYR A 208 11.07 9.37 -2.22
N GLY A 209 11.55 8.51 -3.10
CA GLY A 209 12.38 7.36 -2.72
C GLY A 209 13.80 7.73 -2.32
N ALA A 210 14.23 8.96 -2.63
CA ALA A 210 15.44 9.55 -2.10
C ALA A 210 15.25 9.99 -0.63
N ASP A 211 14.01 10.29 -0.22
CA ASP A 211 13.69 10.75 1.14
C ASP A 211 13.27 9.62 2.09
N LEU A 212 12.89 8.46 1.54
CA LEU A 212 12.54 7.26 2.31
C LEU A 212 13.74 6.33 2.42
N GLY A 213 14.05 5.85 3.62
CA GLY A 213 15.18 4.98 3.86
C GLY A 213 15.16 4.28 5.21
N TRP A 214 16.23 3.53 5.46
CA TRP A 214 16.50 2.79 6.69
C TRP A 214 17.73 3.38 7.37
N ILE A 215 17.77 3.36 8.70
CA ILE A 215 18.89 3.84 9.52
C ILE A 215 19.31 2.78 10.54
N ALA A 216 20.60 2.47 10.59
CA ALA A 216 21.19 1.47 11.48
C ALA A 216 21.47 2.02 12.89
N ASP A 217 21.62 3.34 13.02
CA ASP A 217 21.90 4.04 14.28
C ASP A 217 20.62 4.39 15.09
N GLY A 218 19.49 3.72 14.81
CA GLY A 218 18.29 3.81 15.63
C GLY A 218 18.44 3.06 16.96
N ASP A 219 17.61 3.40 17.96
CA ASP A 219 17.52 2.69 19.25
C ASP A 219 17.02 1.22 19.12
N ASP A 220 16.73 0.75 17.90
CA ASP A 220 16.18 -0.57 17.62
C ASP A 220 17.24 -1.67 17.37
N GLY A 221 18.50 -1.29 17.13
CA GLY A 221 19.61 -2.22 16.91
C GLY A 221 19.47 -3.07 15.64
N ILE A 222 18.73 -2.59 14.63
CA ILE A 222 18.49 -3.32 13.38
C ILE A 222 19.59 -3.01 12.37
N PHE A 223 20.52 -3.96 12.20
CA PHE A 223 21.63 -3.85 11.24
C PHE A 223 21.41 -4.67 9.97
N TRP A 224 20.19 -5.15 9.71
CA TRP A 224 19.86 -5.90 8.50
C TRP A 224 18.37 -5.71 8.16
N ILE A 225 18.06 -5.46 6.89
CA ILE A 225 16.71 -5.36 6.35
C ILE A 225 16.27 -6.77 5.93
N ASP A 226 15.31 -7.33 6.66
CA ASP A 226 14.70 -8.61 6.35
C ASP A 226 13.59 -8.47 5.30
N PHE A 227 13.75 -9.16 4.16
CA PHE A 227 12.78 -9.23 3.07
C PHE A 227 12.01 -10.56 3.09
N ASN A 228 10.72 -10.47 2.77
CA ASN A 228 9.80 -11.58 2.58
C ASN A 228 9.26 -11.56 1.15
N HIS A 229 9.26 -12.71 0.48
CA HIS A 229 8.60 -12.90 -0.82
C HIS A 229 7.37 -13.78 -0.65
N ARG A 230 6.18 -13.16 -0.68
CA ARG A 230 4.92 -13.88 -0.51
C ARG A 230 4.29 -14.19 -1.86
N LYS A 231 4.20 -15.47 -2.20
CA LYS A 231 3.51 -15.92 -3.42
C LYS A 231 1.99 -15.69 -3.29
N VAL A 232 1.41 -15.14 -4.35
CA VAL A 232 -0.03 -15.00 -4.56
C VAL A 232 -0.38 -15.48 -5.95
N VAL A 233 -1.51 -16.15 -6.06
CA VAL A 233 -2.08 -16.58 -7.34
C VAL A 233 -3.36 -15.77 -7.55
N MET A 234 -3.43 -15.04 -8.66
CA MET A 234 -4.60 -14.23 -9.03
C MET A 234 -5.72 -15.12 -9.58
N ASP A 235 -6.93 -14.57 -9.70
CA ASP A 235 -8.13 -15.29 -10.17
C ASP A 235 -7.97 -15.86 -11.59
N ASP A 236 -7.08 -15.30 -12.41
CA ASP A 236 -6.76 -15.74 -13.77
C ASP A 236 -5.62 -16.77 -13.84
N GLY A 237 -5.09 -17.20 -12.69
CA GLY A 237 -4.00 -18.17 -12.57
C GLY A 237 -2.60 -17.57 -12.65
N LEU A 238 -2.47 -16.25 -12.76
CA LEU A 238 -1.17 -15.59 -12.76
C LEU A 238 -0.51 -15.66 -11.38
N GLU A 239 0.75 -16.09 -11.35
CA GLU A 239 1.55 -16.13 -10.12
C GLU A 239 2.35 -14.83 -9.95
N CYS A 240 2.33 -14.27 -8.75
CA CYS A 240 3.06 -13.06 -8.38
C CYS A 240 3.73 -13.24 -7.02
N TYR A 241 4.91 -12.65 -6.83
CA TYR A 241 5.60 -12.57 -5.55
C TYR A 241 5.54 -11.15 -5.00
N ILE A 242 4.90 -10.99 -3.85
CA ILE A 242 4.83 -9.70 -3.15
C ILE A 242 6.10 -9.54 -2.31
N ILE A 243 6.83 -8.44 -2.51
CA ILE A 243 8.00 -8.08 -1.71
C ILE A 243 7.56 -7.22 -0.52
N GLU A 244 7.87 -7.69 0.68
CA GLU A 244 7.56 -7.06 1.97
C GLU A 244 8.82 -7.08 2.85
N CYS A 245 9.22 -5.95 3.41
CA CYS A 245 10.25 -5.88 4.45
C CYS A 245 9.61 -5.90 5.83
N MET A 246 10.28 -6.54 6.80
CA MET A 246 9.82 -6.57 8.19
C MET A 246 9.76 -5.18 8.83
N TYR A 247 10.69 -4.30 8.46
CA TYR A 247 10.74 -2.90 8.87
C TYR A 247 10.66 -1.99 7.64
N GLU A 248 9.65 -1.12 7.60
CA GLU A 248 9.38 -0.24 6.46
C GLU A 248 10.33 0.97 6.42
N PRO A 249 10.70 1.48 5.24
CA PRO A 249 11.55 2.67 5.13
C PRO A 249 10.81 3.92 5.64
N GLY A 250 11.49 4.66 6.52
CA GLY A 250 11.03 5.89 7.16
C GLY A 250 11.71 7.15 6.60
N ILE A 251 11.36 8.31 7.17
CA ILE A 251 12.05 9.59 6.88
C ILE A 251 13.12 9.93 7.93
N GLU A 252 13.18 9.16 9.01
CA GLU A 252 13.95 9.45 10.22
C GLU A 252 15.46 9.45 9.94
N TRP A 253 15.93 8.74 8.92
CA TRP A 253 17.34 8.73 8.52
C TRP A 253 17.86 10.13 8.14
N GLN A 254 16.99 11.02 7.66
CA GLN A 254 17.36 12.39 7.28
C GLN A 254 17.80 13.22 8.49
N ASP A 255 17.17 13.03 9.65
CA ASP A 255 17.45 13.82 10.85
C ASP A 255 18.85 13.56 11.44
N TYR A 256 19.50 12.45 11.03
CA TYR A 256 20.82 12.03 11.52
C TYR A 256 21.97 12.33 10.55
N TYR A 257 21.69 12.45 9.25
CA TYR A 257 22.73 12.53 8.21
C TYR A 257 22.55 13.67 7.19
N LEU A 258 21.51 14.51 7.31
CA LEU A 258 21.33 15.77 6.58
C LEU A 258 21.34 16.97 7.54
#